data_AF-A0A2X2K1W1-F1
#
_entry.id   AF-A0A2X2K1W1-F1
#
_cell.length_a   1.000
_cell.length_b   1.000
_cell.length_c   1.000
_cell.angle_alpha   90.00
_cell.angle_beta   90.00
_cell.angle_gamma   90.00
#
_symmetry.space_group_name_H-M   'P 1'
#
loop_
_entity.id
_entity.type
_entity.pdbx_description
1 polymer ?
#
loop_
_entity_poly.entity_id
_entity_poly.type
_entity_poly.pdbx_seq_one_letter_code
_entity_poly.pdbx_strand_id
1 'polypeptide(L)'
;MSFIIANQGLNAVISMSIPVLSIVYPVAITVVLLILIAKFIPTKRITQQIPVIIVFILSIFSVISKLGWLKINFIESLPLRAYSLEWFPVAIIATILGYLVGIFVKQDPIKYQQE
;
A
#
# COMPACT_ATOMS: atom_id res chain seq x y z
N MET A 1 30.55 -11.61 24.89
CA MET A 1 29.53 -12.66 24.64
C MET A 1 28.12 -12.07 24.49
N SER A 2 27.65 -11.26 25.45
CA SER A 2 26.28 -10.70 25.43
C SER A 2 25.94 -9.86 24.19
N PHE A 3 26.89 -9.08 23.66
CA PHE A 3 26.68 -8.30 22.43
C PHE A 3 26.38 -9.17 21.20
N ILE A 4 27.06 -10.32 21.07
CA ILE A 4 26.89 -11.24 19.94
C ILE A 4 25.53 -11.96 20.03
N ILE A 5 25.15 -12.39 21.23
CA ILE A 5 23.85 -13.04 21.48
C ILE A 5 22.71 -12.04 21.26
N ALA A 6 22.85 -10.79 21.72
CA ALA A 6 21.87 -9.74 21.52
C ALA A 6 21.69 -9.38 20.03
N ASN A 7 22.76 -9.27 19.27
CA ASN A 7 22.68 -8.96 17.83
C ASN A 7 22.03 -10.10 17.02
N GLN A 8 22.21 -11.35 17.43
CA GLN A 8 21.50 -12.47 16.79
C GLN A 8 19.99 -12.41 17.03
N GLY A 9 19.57 -12.17 18.28
CA GLY A 9 18.15 -12.01 18.60
C GLY A 9 17.54 -10.81 17.86
N LEU A 10 18.23 -9.68 17.85
CA LEU A 10 17.80 -8.48 17.11
C LEU A 10 17.64 -8.75 15.61
N ASN A 11 18.63 -9.38 14.97
CA ASN A 11 18.58 -9.71 13.55
C ASN A 11 17.40 -10.63 13.21
N ALA A 12 17.06 -11.57 14.07
CA ALA A 12 15.89 -12.43 13.90
C ALA A 12 14.58 -11.63 13.91
N VAL A 13 14.41 -10.73 14.88
CA VAL A 13 13.23 -9.85 14.97
C VAL A 13 13.12 -8.94 13.76
N ILE A 14 14.22 -8.33 13.32
CA ILE A 14 14.23 -7.46 12.13
C ILE A 14 13.84 -8.25 10.88
N SER A 15 14.43 -9.43 10.68
CA SER A 15 14.17 -10.28 9.50
C SER A 15 12.70 -10.70 9.41
N MET A 16 12.06 -11.05 10.53
CA MET A 16 10.63 -11.36 10.57
C MET A 16 9.74 -10.14 10.36
N SER A 17 10.20 -8.95 10.77
CA SER A 17 9.44 -7.70 10.68
C SER A 17 9.45 -7.09 9.28
N ILE A 18 10.52 -7.28 8.49
CA ILE A 18 10.66 -6.71 7.14
C ILE A 18 9.50 -7.12 6.19
N PRO A 19 9.10 -8.40 6.08
CA PRO A 19 7.97 -8.80 5.23
C PRO A 19 6.65 -8.17 5.66
N VAL A 20 6.39 -8.14 6.97
CA VAL A 20 5.16 -7.56 7.52
C VAL A 20 5.12 -6.05 7.22
N LEU A 21 6.22 -5.34 7.49
CA LEU A 21 6.33 -3.91 7.24
C LEU A 21 6.20 -3.59 5.74
N SER A 22 6.75 -4.46 4.87
CA SER A 22 6.63 -4.31 3.42
C SER A 22 5.19 -4.37 2.91
N ILE A 23 4.27 -5.01 3.64
CA ILE A 23 2.84 -5.04 3.34
C ILE A 23 2.10 -3.86 3.97
N VAL A 24 2.46 -3.51 5.21
CA VAL A 24 1.74 -2.47 5.96
C VAL A 24 2.08 -1.07 5.46
N TYR A 25 3.34 -0.80 5.11
CA TYR A 25 3.79 0.55 4.73
C TYR A 25 3.04 1.13 3.52
N PRO A 26 2.86 0.41 2.38
CA PRO A 26 2.20 0.95 1.22
C PRO A 26 0.75 1.29 1.50
N VAL A 27 0.08 0.43 2.28
CA VAL A 27 -1.33 0.57 2.66
C VAL A 27 -1.49 1.79 3.56
N ALA A 28 -0.66 1.92 4.59
CA ALA A 28 -0.71 3.05 5.50
C ALA A 28 -0.48 4.39 4.78
N ILE A 29 0.56 4.48 3.94
CA ILE A 29 0.85 5.71 3.18
C ILE A 29 -0.28 6.02 2.20
N THR A 30 -0.82 5.01 1.51
CA THR A 30 -1.95 5.20 0.59
C THR A 30 -3.17 5.76 1.32
N VAL A 31 -3.52 5.22 2.50
CA VAL A 31 -4.62 5.73 3.32
C VAL A 31 -4.37 7.18 3.74
N VAL A 32 -3.16 7.50 4.23
CA VAL A 32 -2.80 8.87 4.62
C VAL A 32 -2.94 9.83 3.43
N LEU A 33 -2.42 9.46 2.25
CA LEU A 33 -2.56 10.27 1.03
C LEU A 33 -4.03 10.48 0.64
N LEU A 34 -4.85 9.43 0.70
CA LEU A 34 -6.28 9.53 0.40
C LEU A 34 -7.02 10.45 1.37
N ILE A 35 -6.69 10.38 2.67
CA ILE A 35 -7.26 11.28 3.69
C ILE A 35 -6.85 12.73 3.41
N LEU A 36 -5.58 12.97 3.05
CA LEU A 36 -5.11 14.30 2.69
C LEU A 36 -5.84 14.85 1.46
N ILE A 37 -6.00 14.03 0.41
CA ILE A 37 -6.76 14.41 -0.80
C ILE A 37 -8.23 14.69 -0.45
N ALA A 38 -8.83 13.87 0.40
CA ALA A 38 -10.23 14.01 0.82
C ALA A 38 -10.52 15.29 1.60
N LYS A 39 -9.49 15.92 2.19
CA LYS A 39 -9.60 17.24 2.82
C LYS A 39 -9.82 18.36 1.79
N PHE A 40 -9.29 18.20 0.57
CA PHE A 40 -9.39 19.22 -0.49
C PHE A 40 -10.54 18.93 -1.47
N ILE A 41 -10.85 17.65 -1.71
CA ILE A 41 -11.85 17.23 -2.71
C ILE A 41 -12.84 16.27 -2.01
N PRO A 42 -14.16 16.44 -2.18
CA PRO A 42 -15.13 15.49 -1.64
C PRO A 42 -14.97 14.13 -2.32
N THR A 43 -14.50 13.14 -1.55
CA THR A 43 -14.34 11.77 -2.03
C THR A 43 -15.44 10.85 -1.48
N LYS A 44 -15.88 9.89 -2.29
CA LYS A 44 -16.80 8.83 -1.86
C LYS A 44 -16.03 7.67 -1.23
N ARG A 45 -16.71 6.82 -0.46
CA ARG A 45 -16.11 5.62 0.15
C ARG A 45 -15.48 4.70 -0.90
N ILE A 46 -16.17 4.46 -2.01
CA ILE A 46 -15.65 3.58 -3.08
C ILE A 46 -14.34 4.11 -3.69
N THR A 47 -14.19 5.44 -3.79
CA THR A 47 -12.99 6.09 -4.30
C THR A 47 -11.77 5.85 -3.43
N GLN A 48 -11.96 5.65 -2.12
CA GLN A 48 -10.87 5.36 -1.19
C GLN A 48 -10.62 3.86 -1.02
N GLN A 49 -11.67 3.04 -1.08
CA GLN A 49 -11.54 1.58 -0.90
C GLN A 49 -10.83 0.91 -2.07
N ILE A 50 -11.12 1.31 -3.30
CA ILE A 50 -10.52 0.71 -4.51
C ILE A 50 -8.97 0.77 -4.47
N PRO A 51 -8.34 1.95 -4.26
CA PRO A 51 -6.88 2.05 -4.22
C PRO A 51 -6.28 1.25 -3.07
N VAL A 52 -6.91 1.28 -1.89
CA VAL A 52 -6.41 0.57 -0.71
C VAL A 52 -6.41 -0.94 -0.94
N ILE A 53 -7.49 -1.49 -1.49
CA ILE A 53 -7.59 -2.93 -1.79
C ILE A 53 -6.57 -3.35 -2.84
N ILE A 54 -6.43 -2.57 -3.91
CA ILE A 54 -5.47 -2.85 -4.99
C ILE A 54 -4.04 -2.83 -4.45
N VAL A 55 -3.68 -1.80 -3.68
CA VAL A 55 -2.35 -1.68 -3.06
C VAL A 55 -2.08 -2.79 -2.06
N PHE A 56 -3.09 -3.17 -1.26
CA PHE A 56 -2.96 -4.28 -0.31
C PHE A 56 -2.63 -5.60 -1.01
N ILE A 57 -3.42 -5.96 -2.03
CA ILE A 57 -3.19 -7.16 -2.83
C ILE A 57 -1.81 -7.12 -3.49
N LEU A 58 -1.46 -6.00 -4.12
CA LEU A 58 -0.17 -5.81 -4.76
C LEU A 58 1.00 -5.96 -3.77
N SER A 59 0.86 -5.45 -2.55
CA SER A 59 1.91 -5.51 -1.52
C SER A 59 2.14 -6.96 -1.05
N ILE A 60 1.07 -7.75 -0.91
CA ILE A 60 1.18 -9.19 -0.62
C ILE A 60 1.93 -9.90 -1.75
N PHE A 61 1.53 -9.66 -3.01
CA PHE A 61 2.20 -10.29 -4.15
C PHE A 61 3.67 -9.85 -4.30
N SER A 62 3.99 -8.60 -4.00
CA SER A 62 5.38 -8.11 -3.99
C SER A 62 6.21 -8.87 -2.97
N VAL A 63 5.70 -9.10 -1.75
CA VAL A 63 6.40 -9.88 -0.72
C VAL A 63 6.56 -11.34 -1.13
N ILE A 64 5.52 -11.98 -1.67
CA ILE A 64 5.60 -13.36 -2.18
C ILE A 64 6.66 -13.48 -3.29
N SER A 65 6.70 -12.50 -4.20
CA SER A 65 7.69 -12.45 -5.27
C SER A 65 9.11 -12.21 -4.75
N LYS A 66 9.28 -11.38 -3.71
CA LYS A 66 10.56 -11.12 -3.04
C LYS A 66 11.08 -12.34 -2.27
N LEU A 67 10.18 -13.12 -1.67
CA LEU A 67 10.51 -14.40 -1.02
C LEU A 67 10.89 -15.51 -2.01
N GLY A 68 10.73 -15.27 -3.31
CA GLY A 68 11.07 -16.22 -4.37
C GLY A 68 10.10 -17.39 -4.50
N TRP A 69 8.96 -17.35 -3.80
CA TRP A 69 7.95 -18.42 -3.86
C TRP A 69 7.20 -18.43 -5.19
N LEU A 70 6.93 -17.25 -5.76
CA LEU A 70 6.22 -17.13 -7.04
C LEU A 70 6.73 -15.90 -7.79
N LYS A 71 7.39 -16.10 -8.93
CA LYS A 71 7.87 -15.01 -9.78
C LYS A 71 6.73 -14.48 -10.64
N ILE A 72 6.33 -13.23 -10.38
CA ILE A 72 5.28 -12.56 -11.14
C ILE A 72 5.96 -11.53 -12.06
N ASN A 73 6.11 -11.89 -13.34
CA ASN A 73 6.78 -11.03 -14.33
C ASN A 73 6.17 -9.62 -14.42
N PHE A 74 4.86 -9.50 -14.19
CA PHE A 74 4.19 -8.20 -14.13
C PHE A 74 4.76 -7.30 -13.03
N ILE A 75 5.05 -7.86 -11.85
CA ILE A 75 5.63 -7.11 -10.74
C ILE A 75 7.09 -6.77 -11.03
N GLU A 76 7.83 -7.63 -11.74
CA GLU A 76 9.21 -7.36 -12.20
C GLU A 76 9.26 -6.16 -13.15
N SER A 77 8.23 -5.99 -13.98
CA SER A 77 8.14 -4.89 -14.94
C SER A 77 7.61 -3.57 -14.35
N LEU A 78 7.18 -3.55 -13.08
CA LEU A 78 6.63 -2.33 -12.48
C LEU A 78 7.72 -1.25 -12.31
N PRO A 79 7.41 0.02 -12.62
CA PRO A 79 8.31 1.12 -12.35
C PRO A 79 8.56 1.25 -10.84
N LEU A 80 9.74 1.77 -10.47
CA LEU A 80 10.17 1.97 -9.08
C LEU A 80 10.33 0.69 -8.24
N ARG A 81 10.28 -0.50 -8.84
CA ARG A 81 10.58 -1.75 -8.15
C ARG A 81 11.97 -1.76 -7.52
N ALA A 82 12.96 -1.17 -8.17
CA ALA A 82 14.32 -1.04 -7.65
C ALA A 82 14.38 -0.35 -6.27
N TYR A 83 13.39 0.47 -5.95
CA TYR A 83 13.27 1.19 -4.69
C TYR A 83 12.21 0.61 -3.75
N SER A 84 11.66 -0.57 -4.04
CA SER A 84 10.51 -1.16 -3.33
C SER A 84 9.24 -0.29 -3.32
N LEU A 85 9.14 0.63 -4.30
CA LEU A 85 8.06 1.62 -4.45
C LEU A 85 7.12 1.28 -5.61
N GLU A 86 7.11 0.03 -6.08
CA GLU A 86 6.24 -0.44 -7.16
C GLU A 86 4.74 -0.20 -6.91
N TRP A 87 4.33 -0.10 -5.65
CA TRP A 87 2.95 0.19 -5.26
C TRP A 87 2.54 1.63 -5.52
N PHE A 88 3.47 2.59 -5.50
CA PHE A 88 3.12 4.01 -5.55
C PHE A 88 2.54 4.43 -6.91
N PRO A 89 3.15 4.06 -8.06
CA PRO A 89 2.54 4.30 -9.37
C PRO A 89 1.17 3.61 -9.50
N VAL A 90 1.04 2.39 -8.98
CA VAL A 90 -0.23 1.65 -9.01
C VAL A 90 -1.28 2.32 -8.13
N ALA A 91 -0.91 2.86 -6.97
CA ALA A 91 -1.79 3.60 -6.07
C ALA A 91 -2.35 4.85 -6.75
N ILE A 92 -1.51 5.59 -7.50
CA ILE A 92 -1.94 6.76 -8.27
C ILE A 92 -2.97 6.35 -9.33
N ILE A 93 -2.65 5.34 -10.15
CA ILE A 93 -3.55 4.84 -11.20
C ILE A 93 -4.87 4.35 -10.60
N ALA A 94 -4.79 3.57 -9.53
CA ALA A 94 -5.96 3.05 -8.82
C ALA A 94 -6.80 4.17 -8.20
N THR A 95 -6.19 5.24 -7.71
CA THR A 95 -6.90 6.42 -7.17
C THR A 95 -7.65 7.15 -8.27
N ILE A 96 -7.03 7.35 -9.43
CA ILE A 96 -7.70 7.95 -10.60
C ILE A 96 -8.89 7.08 -11.02
N LEU A 97 -8.69 5.76 -11.14
CA LEU A 97 -9.77 4.82 -11.47
C LEU A 97 -10.87 4.82 -10.41
N GLY A 98 -10.53 4.80 -9.13
CA GLY A 98 -11.47 4.86 -8.02
C GLY A 98 -12.27 6.15 -8.00
N TYR A 99 -11.67 7.27 -8.41
CA TYR A 99 -12.37 8.55 -8.57
C TYR A 99 -13.34 8.50 -9.73
N LEU A 100 -12.91 8.01 -10.91
CA LEU A 100 -13.76 7.84 -12.09
C LEU A 100 -14.96 6.94 -11.79
N VAL A 101 -14.74 5.76 -11.18
CA VAL A 101 -15.82 4.86 -10.74
C VAL A 101 -16.73 5.55 -9.72
N GLY A 102 -16.14 6.31 -8.79
CA GLY A 102 -16.88 7.10 -7.82
C GLY A 102 -17.86 8.09 -8.46
N ILE A 103 -17.55 8.67 -9.61
CA ILE A 103 -18.47 9.58 -10.32
C ILE A 103 -19.75 8.85 -10.74
N PHE A 104 -19.64 7.63 -11.27
CA PHE A 104 -20.78 6.83 -11.73
C PHE A 104 -21.58 6.18 -10.60
N VAL A 105 -20.96 5.96 -9.45
CA VAL A 105 -21.61 5.34 -8.29
C VAL A 105 -22.40 6.38 -7.49
N LYS A 106 -23.72 6.20 -7.34
CA LYS A 106 -24.54 6.98 -6.40
C LYS A 106 -24.19 6.57 -4.96
N GLN A 107 -23.22 7.26 -4.38
CA GLN A 107 -22.85 7.18 -2.97
C GLN A 107 -22.72 8.60 -2.45
N ASP A 108 -23.20 8.83 -1.23
CA ASP A 108 -22.97 10.09 -0.53
C ASP A 108 -21.47 10.27 -0.27
N PRO A 109 -20.92 11.48 -0.47
CA PRO A 109 -19.54 11.77 -0.15
C PRO A 109 -19.29 11.56 1.35
N ILE A 110 -18.05 11.19 1.70
CA ILE A 110 -17.67 11.02 3.11
C ILE A 110 -17.74 12.40 3.77
N LYS A 111 -18.64 12.55 4.75
CA LYS A 111 -18.67 13.73 5.62
C LYS A 111 -17.62 13.53 6.71
N TYR A 112 -16.44 14.11 6.52
CA TYR A 112 -15.49 14.31 7.61
C TYR A 112 -16.09 15.40 8.49
N GLN A 113 -16.61 15.03 9.67
CA GLN A 113 -17.26 15.97 10.57
C GLN A 113 -16.30 17.15 10.83
N GLN A 114 -16.76 18.34 10.46
CA GLN A 114 -16.22 19.58 10.99
C GLN A 114 -16.90 19.76 12.35
N GLU A 115 -16.17 19.43 13.42
CA GLU A 115 -16.43 20.01 14.73
C GLU A 115 -15.79 21.40 14.80
#